data_AF-A0A7S2BWW6-F1
#
_entry.id   AF-A0A7S2BWW6-F1
#
_cell.length_a   1.000
_cell.length_b   1.000
_cell.length_c   1.000
_cell.angle_alpha   90.00
_cell.angle_beta   90.00
_cell.angle_gamma   90.00
#
_symmetry.space_group_name_H-M   'P 1'
#
loop_
_entity.id
_entity.type
_entity.pdbx_description
1 polymer ?
#
loop_
_entity_poly.entity_id
_entity_poly.type
_entity_poly.pdbx_seq_one_letter_code
_entity_poly.pdbx_strand_id
1 'polypeptide(L)'
;AKVIFLDVDGVLRPLHSRQDAFQHARTIDIGGARVPLLGNSEAKAGIDFWPSAMRAVRHVVQKTGARLVLSSDWRKQDVLLEGIAHALEEYRMPPLYGSTPDFDQASPGVIKTLHTS
;
A
#
# COMPACT_ATOMS: atom_id res chain seq x y z
N ALA A 1 -19.75 -13.33 2.28
CA ALA A 1 -18.49 -13.13 1.52
C ALA A 1 -17.32 -13.04 2.51
N LYS A 2 -16.16 -13.61 2.20
CA LYS A 2 -14.96 -13.54 3.07
C LYS A 2 -14.09 -12.35 2.65
N VAL A 3 -13.55 -11.62 3.62
CA VAL A 3 -12.74 -10.42 3.39
C VAL A 3 -11.49 -10.49 4.27
N ILE A 4 -10.37 -10.02 3.75
CA ILE A 4 -9.12 -9.82 4.49
C ILE A 4 -8.87 -8.31 4.52
N PHE A 5 -8.78 -7.74 5.71
CA PHE A 5 -8.27 -6.39 5.92
C PHE A 5 -6.75 -6.48 5.95
N LEU A 6 -6.11 -5.79 5.01
CA LEU A 6 -4.69 -5.92 4.75
C LEU A 6 -3.98 -4.62 5.08
N ASP A 7 -3.04 -4.69 6.03
CA ASP A 7 -2.07 -3.63 6.25
C ASP A 7 -0.81 -3.87 5.41
N VAL A 8 0.07 -2.88 5.30
CA VAL A 8 1.23 -2.87 4.43
C VAL A 8 2.54 -2.88 5.22
N ASP A 9 2.81 -1.82 5.98
CA ASP A 9 4.10 -1.63 6.64
C ASP A 9 4.23 -2.59 7.83
N GLY A 10 5.31 -3.39 7.85
CA GLY A 10 5.50 -4.45 8.84
C GLY A 10 4.71 -5.73 8.59
N VAL A 11 3.82 -5.74 7.58
CA VAL A 11 3.02 -6.92 7.19
C VAL A 11 3.47 -7.46 5.84
N LEU A 12 3.37 -6.65 4.78
CA LEU A 12 3.76 -7.02 3.43
C LEU A 12 5.18 -6.59 3.09
N ARG A 13 5.72 -5.59 3.77
CA ARG A 13 7.08 -5.08 3.60
C ARG A 13 7.72 -4.78 4.95
N PRO A 14 9.06 -4.61 5.02
CA PRO A 14 9.71 -4.09 6.22
C PRO A 14 9.14 -2.72 6.62
N LEU A 15 9.11 -2.45 7.92
CA LEU A 15 8.90 -1.11 8.45
C LEU A 15 10.08 -0.24 8.00
N HIS A 16 9.82 0.70 7.10
CA HIS A 16 10.76 1.75 6.77
C HIS A 16 10.31 3.01 7.50
N SER A 17 11.24 3.72 8.16
CA SER A 17 10.94 5.09 8.55
C SER A 17 10.71 5.88 7.25
N ARG A 18 9.80 6.85 7.24
CA ARG A 18 9.52 7.70 6.06
C ARG A 18 10.80 8.34 5.46
N GLN A 19 11.86 8.47 6.25
CA GLN A 19 13.18 8.95 5.87
C GLN A 19 14.06 7.91 5.14
N ASP A 20 13.85 6.62 5.35
CA ASP A 20 14.75 5.55 4.89
C ASP A 20 14.41 5.12 3.44
N ALA A 21 13.15 5.23 3.05
CA ALA A 21 12.67 4.92 1.70
C ALA A 21 13.32 5.80 0.61
N PHE A 22 13.76 7.01 0.96
CA PHE A 22 14.49 7.92 0.06
C PHE A 22 16.02 7.82 0.20
N GLN A 23 16.55 7.29 1.31
CA GLN A 23 18.00 7.15 1.52
C GLN A 23 18.61 5.96 0.78
N HIS A 24 17.82 4.91 0.52
CA HIS A 24 18.28 3.73 -0.23
C HIS A 24 18.05 3.81 -1.74
N ALA A 25 17.46 4.91 -2.23
CA ALA A 25 17.38 5.16 -3.66
C ALA A 25 18.80 5.37 -4.21
N ARG A 26 19.28 4.45 -5.05
CA ARG A 26 20.52 4.65 -5.81
C ARG A 26 20.36 5.94 -6.61
N THR A 27 21.35 6.83 -6.61
CA THR A 27 21.31 8.08 -7.39
C THR A 27 22.42 8.07 -8.42
N ILE A 28 22.15 8.63 -9.60
CA ILE A 28 23.17 9.00 -10.60
C ILE A 28 23.31 10.51 -10.65
N ASP A 29 24.54 10.98 -10.83
CA ASP A 29 24.82 12.39 -11.07
C ASP A 29 24.78 12.65 -12.59
N ILE A 30 23.89 13.54 -13.02
CA ILE A 30 23.84 14.04 -14.39
C ILE A 30 24.01 15.55 -14.33
N GLY A 31 25.20 16.04 -14.67
CA GLY A 31 25.49 17.48 -14.76
C GLY A 31 25.40 18.23 -13.43
N GLY A 32 25.69 17.58 -12.30
CA GLY A 32 25.61 18.16 -10.95
C GLY A 32 24.24 17.99 -10.29
N ALA A 33 23.26 17.41 -10.99
CA ALA A 33 21.96 17.06 -10.42
C ALA A 33 21.95 15.56 -10.03
N ARG A 34 21.63 15.27 -8.76
CA ARG A 34 21.44 13.89 -8.27
C ARG A 34 20.05 13.40 -8.67
N VAL A 35 19.99 12.49 -9.62
CA VAL A 35 18.75 11.88 -10.11
C VAL A 35 18.61 10.48 -9.51
N PRO A 36 17.49 10.16 -8.84
CA PRO A 36 17.26 8.80 -8.33
C PRO A 36 17.13 7.81 -9.49
N LEU A 37 17.98 6.79 -9.48
CA LEU A 37 17.84 5.59 -10.28
C LEU A 37 16.67 4.78 -9.72
N LEU A 38 15.50 5.02 -10.28
CA LEU A 38 14.41 4.06 -10.22
C LEU A 38 14.77 2.91 -11.18
N GLY A 39 15.52 1.92 -10.67
CA GLY A 39 15.98 0.77 -11.42
C GLY A 39 14.85 -0.01 -12.11
N ASN A 40 15.11 -0.40 -13.34
CA ASN A 40 14.25 -1.24 -14.16
C ASN A 40 14.08 -2.59 -13.43
N SER A 41 12.87 -2.84 -12.92
CA SER A 41 12.40 -4.04 -12.18
C SER A 41 12.56 -4.06 -10.65
N GLU A 42 13.19 -3.08 -10.02
CA GLU A 42 13.24 -2.98 -8.54
C GLU A 42 12.79 -1.62 -7.99
N ALA A 43 12.39 -0.69 -8.86
CA ALA A 43 11.89 0.62 -8.42
C ALA A 43 10.74 1.15 -9.31
N LYS A 44 9.75 0.30 -9.60
CA LYS A 44 8.43 0.79 -9.99
C LYS A 44 7.63 1.05 -8.70
N ALA A 45 7.79 2.27 -8.18
CA ALA A 45 7.44 2.71 -6.82
C ALA A 45 8.25 1.95 -5.75
N GLY A 46 8.93 2.65 -4.84
CA GLY A 46 9.82 2.09 -3.80
C GLY A 46 9.11 1.21 -2.76
N ILE A 47 8.60 0.06 -3.21
CA ILE A 47 7.74 -0.85 -2.46
C ILE A 47 8.40 -2.21 -2.45
N ASP A 48 9.28 -2.39 -1.47
CA ASP A 48 9.98 -3.65 -1.22
C ASP A 48 9.06 -4.64 -0.50
N PHE A 49 8.02 -5.14 -1.18
CA PHE A 49 7.20 -6.21 -0.62
C PHE A 49 8.02 -7.49 -0.45
N TRP A 50 7.88 -8.14 0.71
CA TRP A 50 8.43 -9.46 0.94
C TRP A 50 7.74 -10.48 0.01
N PRO A 51 8.50 -11.18 -0.86
CA PRO A 51 7.90 -12.15 -1.76
C PRO A 51 7.18 -13.29 -1.03
N SER A 52 7.64 -13.66 0.17
CA SER A 52 6.98 -14.65 1.03
C SER A 52 5.61 -14.17 1.50
N ALA A 53 5.48 -12.91 1.93
CA ALA A 53 4.21 -12.32 2.37
C ALA A 53 3.21 -12.26 1.21
N MET A 54 3.64 -11.80 0.04
CA MET A 54 2.78 -11.75 -1.16
C MET A 54 2.32 -13.14 -1.61
N ARG A 55 3.19 -14.15 -1.57
CA ARG A 55 2.81 -15.55 -1.85
C ARG A 55 1.83 -16.09 -0.82
N ALA A 56 1.98 -15.74 0.46
CA ALA A 56 1.07 -16.15 1.52
C ALA A 56 -0.33 -15.55 1.31
N VAL A 57 -0.43 -14.25 1.05
CA VAL A 57 -1.71 -13.58 0.72
C VAL A 57 -2.37 -14.24 -0.48
N ARG A 58 -1.61 -14.45 -1.56
CA ARG A 58 -2.10 -15.14 -2.77
C ARG A 58 -2.64 -16.53 -2.44
N HIS A 59 -1.93 -17.30 -1.62
CA HIS A 59 -2.36 -18.62 -1.21
C HIS A 59 -3.70 -18.57 -0.48
N VAL A 60 -3.86 -17.65 0.49
CA VAL A 60 -5.12 -17.50 1.21
C VAL A 60 -6.25 -17.09 0.27
N VAL A 61 -6.06 -16.06 -0.55
CA VAL A 61 -7.06 -15.59 -1.53
C VAL A 61 -7.53 -16.72 -2.45
N GLN A 62 -6.59 -17.50 -3.01
CA GLN A 62 -6.92 -18.60 -3.91
C GLN A 62 -7.65 -19.75 -3.22
N LYS A 63 -7.30 -20.06 -1.96
CA LYS A 63 -7.92 -21.15 -1.22
C LYS A 63 -9.29 -20.79 -0.68
N THR A 64 -9.51 -19.53 -0.31
CA THR A 64 -10.73 -19.13 0.40
C THR A 64 -11.69 -18.31 -0.45
N GLY A 65 -11.26 -17.80 -1.60
CA GLY A 65 -12.02 -16.81 -2.39
C GLY A 65 -12.21 -15.49 -1.63
N ALA A 66 -11.32 -15.18 -0.68
CA ALA A 66 -11.43 -13.94 0.08
C ALA A 66 -11.05 -12.74 -0.78
N ARG A 67 -11.74 -11.61 -0.56
CA ARG A 67 -11.44 -10.35 -1.22
C ARG A 67 -10.58 -9.46 -0.33
N LEU A 68 -9.67 -8.71 -0.92
CA LEU A 68 -8.73 -7.85 -0.19
C LEU A 68 -9.34 -6.47 0.02
N VAL A 69 -9.34 -5.98 1.26
CA VAL A 69 -9.66 -4.60 1.61
C VAL A 69 -8.40 -3.97 2.19
N LEU A 70 -7.97 -2.85 1.63
CA LEU A 70 -6.79 -2.14 2.12
C LEU A 70 -7.14 -1.40 3.42
N SER A 71 -6.41 -1.73 4.48
CA SER A 71 -6.54 -1.16 5.83
C SER A 71 -5.20 -0.58 6.28
N SER A 72 -4.68 0.35 5.48
CA SER A 72 -3.39 1.02 5.71
C SER A 72 -3.48 2.49 5.31
N ASP A 73 -2.60 3.34 5.82
CA ASP A 73 -2.51 4.75 5.42
C ASP A 73 -2.08 4.95 3.97
N TRP A 74 -1.55 3.90 3.35
CA TRP A 74 -1.27 3.86 1.91
C TRP A 74 -2.51 4.15 1.06
N ARG A 75 -3.72 3.86 1.58
CA ARG A 75 -4.98 4.18 0.89
C ARG A 75 -5.21 5.67 0.65
N LYS A 76 -4.47 6.54 1.35
CA LYS A 76 -4.61 8.01 1.27
C LYS A 76 -3.78 8.63 0.16
N GLN A 77 -2.92 7.86 -0.52
CA GLN A 77 -1.98 8.37 -1.52
C GLN A 77 -2.07 7.53 -2.81
N ASP A 78 -2.43 8.15 -3.92
CA ASP A 78 -2.66 7.47 -5.20
C ASP A 78 -1.42 6.70 -5.70
N VAL A 79 -0.22 7.28 -5.54
CA VAL A 79 1.05 6.63 -5.93
C VAL A 79 1.27 5.32 -5.16
N LEU A 80 0.88 5.26 -3.89
CA LEU A 80 1.00 4.05 -3.07
C LEU A 80 -0.07 3.02 -3.44
N LEU A 81 -1.28 3.47 -3.79
CA LEU A 81 -2.34 2.61 -4.32
C LEU A 81 -1.95 1.96 -5.64
N GLU A 82 -1.35 2.71 -6.57
CA GLU A 82 -0.85 2.21 -7.85
C GLU A 82 0.21 1.13 -7.64
N GLY A 83 1.12 1.35 -6.70
CA GLY A 83 2.13 0.37 -6.33
C GLY A 83 1.56 -0.93 -5.75
N ILE A 84 0.52 -0.85 -4.92
CA ILE A 84 -0.22 -2.04 -4.47
C ILE A 84 -0.88 -2.74 -5.65
N ALA A 85 -1.55 -1.99 -6.54
CA ALA A 85 -2.23 -2.55 -7.70
C ALA A 85 -1.26 -3.34 -8.61
N HIS A 86 -0.08 -2.78 -8.89
CA HIS A 86 0.96 -3.46 -9.65
C HIS A 86 1.44 -4.74 -8.97
N ALA A 87 1.65 -4.73 -7.65
CA ALA A 87 2.06 -5.94 -6.95
C ALA A 87 0.96 -7.01 -6.94
N LEU A 88 -0.32 -6.63 -6.83
CA LEU A 88 -1.41 -7.59 -6.96
C LEU A 88 -1.43 -8.21 -8.36
N GLU A 89 -1.24 -7.39 -9.41
CA GLU A 89 -1.16 -7.84 -10.80
C GLU A 89 0.02 -8.81 -11.03
N GLU A 90 1.21 -8.47 -10.55
CA GLU A 90 2.42 -9.30 -10.68
C GLU A 90 2.22 -10.69 -10.08
N TYR A 91 1.58 -10.76 -8.91
CA TYR A 91 1.26 -12.01 -8.23
C TYR A 91 -0.02 -12.68 -8.76
N ARG A 92 -0.64 -12.12 -9.81
CA ARG A 92 -1.89 -12.59 -10.45
C ARG A 92 -3.03 -12.73 -9.45
N MET A 93 -3.16 -11.74 -8.56
CA MET A 93 -4.27 -11.62 -7.62
C MET A 93 -5.34 -10.67 -8.16
N PRO A 94 -6.61 -10.83 -7.76
CA PRO A 94 -7.65 -9.85 -8.06
C PRO A 94 -7.30 -8.46 -7.50
N PRO A 95 -7.83 -7.38 -8.11
CA PRO A 95 -7.67 -6.03 -7.57
C PRO A 95 -8.29 -5.91 -6.17
N LEU A 96 -7.92 -4.84 -5.46
CA LEU A 96 -8.54 -4.48 -4.18
C LEU A 96 -10.06 -4.38 -4.35
N TYR A 97 -10.80 -4.96 -3.41
CA TYR A 97 -12.26 -4.84 -3.36
C TYR A 97 -12.70 -3.48 -2.79
N GLY A 98 -11.86 -2.86 -1.99
CA GLY A 98 -12.07 -1.54 -1.42
C GLY A 98 -10.98 -1.17 -0.41
N SER A 99 -11.21 -0.09 0.32
CA SER A 99 -10.36 0.37 1.41
C SER A 99 -11.20 0.76 2.61
N THR A 100 -10.59 0.76 3.79
CA THR A 100 -11.24 1.29 5.00
C THR A 100 -11.47 2.80 4.88
N PRO A 101 -12.52 3.37 5.51
CA PRO A 101 -12.75 4.82 5.49
C PRO A 101 -11.53 5.64 5.93
N ASP A 102 -11.42 6.85 5.41
CA ASP A 102 -10.52 7.86 5.94
C ASP A 102 -11.29 8.77 6.90
N PHE A 103 -10.99 8.66 8.20
CA PHE A 103 -11.63 9.47 9.23
C PHE A 103 -10.88 10.79 9.48
N ASP A 104 -9.69 10.97 8.92
CA ASP A 104 -8.93 12.22 9.05
C ASP A 104 -9.50 13.35 8.18
N GLN A 105 -10.33 12.99 7.19
CA GLN A 105 -11.06 13.93 6.34
C GLN A 105 -12.43 14.34 6.90
N ALA A 106 -12.69 14.13 8.20
CA ALA A 106 -13.88 14.68 8.83
C ALA A 106 -13.85 16.21 8.75
N SER A 107 -14.58 16.78 7.78
CA SER A 107 -14.93 18.19 7.77
C SER A 107 -15.49 18.57 9.15
N PRO A 108 -15.06 19.69 9.76
CA PRO A 108 -15.48 20.11 11.10
C PRO A 108 -16.92 20.63 11.13
N GLY A 109 -17.90 19.82 10.70
CA GLY A 109 -19.26 20.30 10.42
C GLY A 109 -20.41 19.33 10.67
N VAL A 110 -20.18 18.10 11.13
CA VAL A 110 -21.31 17.20 11.47
C VAL A 110 -21.03 16.41 12.75
N ILE A 111 -20.95 17.12 13.88
CA ILE A 111 -21.43 16.53 15.13
C ILE A 111 -22.95 16.72 15.11
N LYS A 112 -23.69 15.75 14.57
CA LYS A 112 -25.13 15.64 14.86
C LYS A 112 -25.22 15.30 16.34
N THR A 113 -25.49 16.32 17.15
CA THR A 113 -25.89 16.17 18.53
C THR A 113 -27.10 15.24 18.56
N LEU A 114 -26.88 13.98 18.94
CA LEU A 114 -27.94 13.10 19.38
C LEU A 114 -28.38 13.61 20.75
N HIS A 115 -29.30 14.57 20.74
CA HIS A 115 -30.09 14.84 21.93
C HIS A 115 -31.02 13.63 22.13
N THR A 116 -30.64 12.80 23.09
CA THR A 116 -31.56 11.91 23.79
C THR A 116 -32.53 12.75 24.61
N SER A 117 -33.81 12.40 24.48
CA SER A 117 -34.96 12.74 25.33
C SER A 117 -35.59 14.12 25.16
#